data_AF-A0A7C4DH50-F1
#
_entry.id   AF-A0A7C4DH50-F1
#
_cell.length_a   1.000
_cell.length_b   1.000
_cell.length_c   1.000
_cell.angle_alpha   90.00
_cell.angle_beta   90.00
_cell.angle_gamma   90.00
#
_symmetry.space_group_name_H-M   'P 1'
#
loop_
_entity.id
_entity.type
_entity.pdbx_description
1 polymer ?
#
loop_
_entity_poly.entity_id
_entity_poly.type
_entity_poly.pdbx_seq_one_letter_code
_entity_poly.pdbx_strand_id
1 'polypeptide(L)'
;MPMKGKAWKYGDNVDTDVIIPARYLTSAAPEALKAHAMEDIDPSFAANVSAGDFIVAGNNFGCGSSREHAPLAIKAAGVSVVIARSFARIFFRNAFNIGLPILESPAAVDNIEAGDELEVDLAAGTIKNLTRGKEFVAQPTPEFMRQLIADGGLMEHVKARIARGDVRPPAPPKKVKIVRDEDDIEVEPTPVKPKGARMAEIESEKDEGVSAPWGEDEEEKPKPPADGEEEDEDEEETEGGEGPKA
;
A
#
# COMPACT_ATOMS: atom_id res chain seq x y z
N MET A 1 -9.59 -5.69 -25.78
CA MET A 1 -10.84 -4.90 -25.67
C MET A 1 -10.57 -3.77 -24.71
N PRO A 2 -11.04 -2.56 -24.99
CA PRO A 2 -10.91 -1.44 -24.06
C PRO A 2 -11.76 -1.69 -22.81
N MET A 3 -11.20 -1.40 -21.64
CA MET A 3 -11.88 -1.42 -20.34
C MET A 3 -12.33 -0.01 -19.98
N LYS A 4 -13.39 0.13 -19.18
CA LYS A 4 -13.93 1.42 -18.73
C LYS A 4 -14.30 1.38 -17.25
N GLY A 5 -14.18 2.51 -16.59
CA GLY A 5 -14.34 2.67 -15.13
C GLY A 5 -13.82 4.02 -14.65
N LYS A 6 -13.96 4.28 -13.35
CA LYS A 6 -13.51 5.51 -12.68
C LYS A 6 -12.08 5.40 -12.17
N ALA A 7 -11.38 6.54 -12.11
CA ALA A 7 -10.03 6.63 -11.56
C ALA A 7 -10.04 6.86 -10.05
N TRP A 8 -9.32 6.00 -9.31
CA TRP A 8 -8.99 6.17 -7.89
C TRP A 8 -7.54 6.65 -7.78
N LYS A 9 -7.30 7.90 -7.38
CA LYS A 9 -5.98 8.55 -7.47
C LYS A 9 -5.26 8.62 -6.12
N TYR A 10 -4.01 8.15 -6.10
CA TYR A 10 -3.10 8.18 -4.95
C TYR A 10 -1.74 8.80 -5.31
N GLY A 11 -0.96 9.14 -4.28
CA GLY A 11 0.35 9.79 -4.41
C GLY A 11 1.53 8.84 -4.73
N ASP A 12 2.74 9.31 -4.42
CA ASP A 12 3.99 8.56 -4.51
C ASP A 12 4.15 7.59 -3.32
N ASN A 13 4.95 6.53 -3.50
CA ASN A 13 5.37 5.58 -2.47
C ASN A 13 4.23 4.89 -1.69
N VAL A 14 3.10 4.63 -2.36
CA VAL A 14 2.01 3.80 -1.82
C VAL A 14 2.54 2.37 -1.66
N ASP A 15 2.89 1.98 -0.44
CA ASP A 15 3.54 0.72 -0.12
C ASP A 15 2.58 -0.47 0.07
N THR A 16 3.14 -1.67 0.23
CA THR A 16 2.35 -2.90 0.44
C THR A 16 1.62 -2.98 1.78
N ASP A 17 1.98 -2.15 2.77
CA ASP A 17 1.27 -2.07 4.05
C ASP A 17 -0.01 -1.23 3.90
N VAL A 18 0.04 -0.09 3.22
CA VAL A 18 -1.15 0.73 2.98
C VAL A 18 -2.09 0.13 1.93
N ILE A 19 -1.58 -0.67 0.98
CA ILE A 19 -2.43 -1.43 0.02
C ILE A 19 -3.19 -2.56 0.72
N ILE A 20 -2.52 -3.32 1.60
CA ILE A 20 -3.16 -4.36 2.41
C ILE A 20 -2.42 -4.53 3.76
N PRO A 21 -3.00 -4.03 4.85
CA PRO A 21 -2.33 -4.03 6.15
C PRO A 21 -1.99 -5.43 6.68
N ALA A 22 -0.86 -5.53 7.37
CA ALA A 22 -0.29 -6.81 7.82
C ALA A 22 -1.26 -7.66 8.66
N ARG A 23 -2.19 -7.00 9.39
CA ARG A 23 -3.26 -7.60 10.20
C ARG A 23 -4.21 -8.53 9.42
N TYR A 24 -4.33 -8.38 8.11
CA TYR A 24 -5.22 -9.20 7.26
C TYR A 24 -4.51 -10.36 6.54
N LEU A 25 -3.18 -10.48 6.67
CA LEU A 25 -2.38 -11.51 5.99
C LEU A 25 -2.50 -12.91 6.64
N THR A 26 -3.39 -13.07 7.61
CA THR A 26 -3.82 -14.37 8.15
C THR A 26 -4.73 -15.14 7.19
N SER A 27 -5.27 -14.46 6.16
CA SER A 27 -6.11 -15.05 5.12
C SER A 27 -5.52 -14.80 3.73
N ALA A 28 -5.58 -15.82 2.87
CA ALA A 28 -5.31 -15.70 1.44
C ALA A 28 -6.60 -15.66 0.59
N ALA A 29 -7.78 -15.58 1.22
CA ALA A 29 -9.06 -15.59 0.53
C ALA A 29 -9.32 -14.22 -0.16
N PRO A 30 -9.52 -14.17 -1.50
CA PRO A 30 -9.71 -12.90 -2.23
C PRO A 30 -10.85 -12.03 -1.66
N GLU A 31 -11.95 -12.67 -1.27
CA GLU A 31 -13.12 -11.99 -0.68
C GLU A 31 -12.82 -11.33 0.68
N ALA A 32 -11.91 -11.90 1.49
CA ALA A 32 -11.50 -11.30 2.75
C ALA A 32 -10.51 -10.15 2.53
N LEU A 33 -9.62 -10.29 1.54
CA LEU A 33 -8.60 -9.28 1.24
C LEU A 33 -9.18 -8.03 0.58
N LYS A 34 -10.15 -8.17 -0.33
CA LYS A 34 -10.74 -7.02 -1.04
C LYS A 34 -11.48 -6.05 -0.11
N ALA A 35 -12.07 -6.57 0.98
CA ALA A 35 -12.81 -5.77 1.95
C ALA A 35 -11.91 -4.77 2.70
N HIS A 36 -10.59 -4.98 2.69
CA HIS A 36 -9.59 -4.13 3.35
C HIS A 36 -8.53 -3.60 2.38
N ALA A 37 -8.80 -3.65 1.07
CA ALA A 37 -7.92 -3.04 0.08
C ALA A 37 -7.86 -1.52 0.28
N MET A 38 -6.64 -0.97 0.29
CA MET A 38 -6.36 0.47 0.47
C MET A 38 -6.84 1.08 1.81
N GLU A 39 -7.31 0.28 2.78
CA GLU A 39 -8.05 0.77 3.96
C GLU A 39 -7.29 1.82 4.81
N ASP A 40 -5.97 1.68 4.97
CA ASP A 40 -5.16 2.58 5.80
C ASP A 40 -4.84 3.94 5.13
N ILE A 41 -5.02 4.05 3.80
CA ILE A 41 -4.85 5.31 3.04
C ILE A 41 -6.20 5.89 2.56
N ASP A 42 -7.19 5.04 2.33
CA ASP A 42 -8.54 5.40 1.88
C ASP A 42 -9.55 4.37 2.42
N PRO A 43 -10.12 4.62 3.62
CA PRO A 43 -11.15 3.76 4.21
C PRO A 43 -12.43 3.66 3.38
N SER A 44 -12.62 4.54 2.38
CA SER A 44 -13.80 4.55 1.52
C SER A 44 -13.66 3.64 0.29
N PHE A 45 -12.43 3.32 -0.11
CA PHE A 45 -12.13 2.60 -1.35
C PHE A 45 -12.91 1.29 -1.48
N ALA A 46 -12.73 0.36 -0.55
CA ALA A 46 -13.30 -0.99 -0.64
C ALA A 46 -14.84 -1.03 -0.66
N ALA A 47 -15.51 0.01 -0.16
CA ALA A 47 -16.97 0.12 -0.15
C ALA A 47 -17.55 0.76 -1.43
N ASN A 48 -16.74 1.50 -2.18
CA ASN A 48 -17.20 2.35 -3.30
C ASN A 48 -16.57 1.98 -4.65
N VAL A 49 -15.42 1.29 -4.67
CA VAL A 49 -14.78 0.80 -5.90
C VAL A 49 -15.70 -0.17 -6.64
N SER A 50 -15.84 0.04 -7.95
CA SER A 50 -16.68 -0.76 -8.83
C SER A 50 -15.84 -1.65 -9.76
N ALA A 51 -16.39 -2.81 -10.13
CA ALA A 51 -15.74 -3.69 -11.10
C ALA A 51 -15.56 -2.97 -12.46
N GLY A 52 -14.31 -2.83 -12.89
CA GLY A 52 -13.93 -2.04 -14.07
C GLY A 52 -13.11 -0.79 -13.73
N ASP A 53 -13.19 -0.27 -12.51
CA ASP A 53 -12.45 0.91 -12.05
C ASP A 53 -10.92 0.73 -12.15
N PHE A 54 -10.22 1.86 -12.07
CA PHE A 54 -8.77 1.96 -12.22
C PHE A 54 -8.15 2.55 -10.96
N ILE A 55 -6.96 2.09 -10.58
CA ILE A 55 -6.10 2.84 -9.66
C ILE A 55 -5.11 3.66 -10.49
N VAL A 56 -4.92 4.92 -10.11
CA VAL A 56 -3.92 5.84 -10.67
C VAL A 56 -3.00 6.27 -9.54
N ALA A 57 -1.69 6.12 -9.69
CA ALA A 57 -0.73 6.39 -8.62
C ALA A 57 0.52 7.12 -9.10
N GLY A 58 1.25 7.69 -8.15
CA GLY A 58 2.51 8.36 -8.38
C GLY A 58 3.68 7.39 -8.66
N ASN A 59 4.86 7.76 -8.18
CA ASN A 59 6.09 6.99 -8.30
C ASN A 59 6.11 5.80 -7.31
N ASN A 60 6.83 4.74 -7.68
CA ASN A 60 7.19 3.63 -6.79
C ASN A 60 5.99 2.91 -6.15
N PHE A 61 4.88 2.74 -6.88
CA PHE A 61 3.68 2.07 -6.37
C PHE A 61 3.94 0.60 -6.02
N GLY A 62 3.42 0.15 -4.88
CA GLY A 62 3.61 -1.18 -4.33
C GLY A 62 4.98 -1.40 -3.68
N CYS A 63 5.63 -0.35 -3.19
CA CYS A 63 6.94 -0.46 -2.54
C CYS A 63 6.89 -1.18 -1.18
N GLY A 64 8.07 -1.43 -0.59
CA GLY A 64 8.19 -2.17 0.67
C GLY A 64 8.29 -3.68 0.47
N SER A 65 7.55 -4.44 1.27
CA SER A 65 7.75 -5.89 1.44
C SER A 65 7.15 -6.75 0.32
N SER A 66 7.64 -7.98 0.14
CA SER A 66 7.13 -8.90 -0.90
C SER A 66 5.78 -9.52 -0.53
N ARG A 67 4.68 -8.77 -0.73
CA ARG A 67 3.30 -9.25 -0.51
C ARG A 67 2.58 -9.52 -1.82
N GLU A 68 2.29 -10.79 -2.11
CA GLU A 68 1.39 -11.16 -3.21
C GLU A 68 -0.09 -10.86 -2.88
N HIS A 69 -0.41 -10.73 -1.59
CA HIS A 69 -1.71 -10.27 -1.10
C HIS A 69 -2.07 -8.86 -1.59
N ALA A 70 -1.10 -7.96 -1.82
CA ALA A 70 -1.35 -6.58 -2.25
C ALA A 70 -2.00 -6.49 -3.65
N PRO A 71 -1.40 -7.02 -4.73
CA PRO A 71 -2.07 -7.07 -6.03
C PRO A 71 -3.30 -7.99 -6.03
N LEU A 72 -3.37 -9.00 -5.15
CA LEU A 72 -4.55 -9.85 -5.02
C LEU A 72 -5.76 -9.10 -4.43
N ALA A 73 -5.56 -8.27 -3.40
CA ALA A 73 -6.60 -7.43 -2.82
C ALA A 73 -7.16 -6.44 -3.87
N ILE A 74 -6.27 -5.75 -4.60
CA ILE A 74 -6.63 -4.83 -5.68
C ILE A 74 -7.43 -5.54 -6.79
N LYS A 75 -6.94 -6.69 -7.28
CA LYS A 75 -7.64 -7.47 -8.32
C LYS A 75 -9.01 -7.96 -7.83
N ALA A 76 -9.09 -8.43 -6.59
CA ALA A 76 -10.32 -8.94 -6.00
C ALA A 76 -11.36 -7.84 -5.72
N ALA A 77 -10.92 -6.61 -5.48
CA ALA A 77 -11.79 -5.43 -5.41
C ALA A 77 -12.40 -5.03 -6.76
N GLY A 78 -11.99 -5.65 -7.86
CA GLY A 78 -12.56 -5.42 -9.21
C GLY A 78 -11.81 -4.37 -10.03
N VAL A 79 -10.66 -3.88 -9.56
CA VAL A 79 -9.80 -2.96 -10.32
C VAL A 79 -9.29 -3.65 -11.59
N SER A 80 -9.50 -2.99 -12.73
CA SER A 80 -9.19 -3.54 -14.05
C SER A 80 -7.73 -3.30 -14.48
N VAL A 81 -7.16 -2.14 -14.16
CA VAL A 81 -5.74 -1.79 -14.38
C VAL A 81 -5.25 -0.85 -13.28
N VAL A 82 -3.99 -1.01 -12.86
CA VAL A 82 -3.27 0.03 -12.10
C VAL A 82 -2.37 0.82 -13.07
N ILE A 83 -2.52 2.14 -13.09
CA ILE A 83 -1.70 3.07 -13.87
C ILE A 83 -0.80 3.82 -12.89
N ALA A 84 0.52 3.82 -13.09
CA ALA A 84 1.44 4.55 -12.21
C ALA A 84 2.50 5.35 -12.98
N ARG A 85 3.22 6.26 -12.31
CA ARG A 85 4.46 6.84 -12.87
C ARG A 85 5.55 5.78 -12.93
N SER A 86 5.62 4.92 -11.91
CA SER A 86 6.52 3.77 -11.83
C SER A 86 6.06 2.77 -10.77
N PHE A 87 6.41 1.50 -10.92
CA PHE A 87 6.14 0.45 -9.92
C PHE A 87 7.40 -0.03 -9.19
N ALA A 88 7.24 -0.42 -7.93
CA ALA A 88 8.27 -1.18 -7.24
C ALA A 88 8.45 -2.56 -7.90
N ARG A 89 9.70 -2.96 -8.17
CA ARG A 89 10.03 -4.15 -8.98
C ARG A 89 9.40 -5.45 -8.50
N ILE A 90 9.20 -5.60 -7.19
CA ILE A 90 8.58 -6.80 -6.60
C ILE A 90 7.07 -6.80 -6.85
N PHE A 91 6.39 -5.68 -6.62
CA PHE A 91 4.97 -5.52 -6.93
C PHE A 91 4.70 -5.70 -8.42
N PHE A 92 5.51 -5.10 -9.30
CA PHE A 92 5.40 -5.24 -10.76
C PHE A 92 5.31 -6.72 -11.18
N ARG A 93 6.25 -7.54 -10.71
CA ARG A 93 6.25 -8.99 -10.97
C ARG A 93 5.01 -9.68 -10.36
N ASN A 94 4.69 -9.37 -9.11
CA ASN A 94 3.59 -10.02 -8.40
C ASN A 94 2.23 -9.69 -9.03
N ALA A 95 2.03 -8.48 -9.56
CA ALA A 95 0.82 -8.08 -10.26
C ALA A 95 0.55 -9.00 -11.47
N PHE A 96 1.53 -9.19 -12.36
CA PHE A 96 1.39 -10.12 -13.48
C PHE A 96 1.26 -11.60 -13.04
N ASN A 97 1.95 -12.03 -11.97
CA ASN A 97 1.78 -13.37 -11.41
C ASN A 97 0.33 -13.63 -10.94
N ILE A 98 -0.30 -12.62 -10.34
CA ILE A 98 -1.70 -12.64 -9.87
C ILE A 98 -2.68 -12.33 -11.00
N GLY A 99 -2.22 -11.88 -12.17
CA GLY A 99 -3.07 -11.47 -13.30
C GLY A 99 -3.79 -10.13 -13.07
N LEU A 100 -3.18 -9.23 -12.30
CA LEU A 100 -3.55 -7.81 -12.23
C LEU A 100 -2.79 -7.03 -13.32
N PRO A 101 -3.48 -6.40 -14.29
CA PRO A 101 -2.83 -5.56 -15.28
C PRO A 101 -2.25 -4.28 -14.68
N ILE A 102 -1.08 -3.87 -15.17
CA ILE A 102 -0.42 -2.62 -14.79
C ILE A 102 0.14 -1.89 -16.01
N LEU A 103 0.14 -0.56 -15.98
CA LEU A 103 0.72 0.31 -17.02
C LEU A 103 1.54 1.45 -16.39
N GLU A 104 2.73 1.71 -16.92
CA GLU A 104 3.52 2.89 -16.57
C GLU A 104 3.24 4.02 -17.57
N SER A 105 2.72 5.15 -17.09
CA SER A 105 2.46 6.35 -17.90
C SER A 105 2.46 7.61 -17.06
N PRO A 106 3.62 8.27 -16.87
CA PRO A 106 3.71 9.52 -16.12
C PRO A 106 2.79 10.62 -16.65
N ALA A 107 2.70 10.75 -17.99
CA ALA A 107 1.84 11.74 -18.62
C ALA A 107 0.34 11.54 -18.31
N ALA A 108 -0.12 10.29 -18.19
CA ALA A 108 -1.49 9.99 -17.80
C ALA A 108 -1.76 10.36 -16.34
N VAL A 109 -0.85 9.98 -15.42
CA VAL A 109 -0.98 10.30 -13.98
C VAL A 109 -1.05 11.81 -13.72
N ASP A 110 -0.30 12.60 -14.48
CA ASP A 110 -0.28 14.07 -14.36
C ASP A 110 -1.54 14.76 -14.91
N ASN A 111 -2.44 14.01 -15.56
CA ASN A 111 -3.59 14.57 -16.27
C ASN A 111 -4.91 13.83 -16.01
N ILE A 112 -4.92 12.86 -15.09
CA ILE A 112 -6.10 12.16 -14.59
C ILE A 112 -6.28 12.55 -13.14
N GLU A 113 -7.49 12.90 -12.73
CA GLU A 113 -7.87 13.14 -11.33
C GLU A 113 -8.78 12.04 -10.79
N ALA A 114 -8.95 12.01 -9.46
CA ALA A 114 -9.90 11.08 -8.82
C ALA A 114 -11.32 11.32 -9.33
N GLY A 115 -12.03 10.25 -9.67
CA GLY A 115 -13.40 10.27 -10.21
C GLY A 115 -13.50 10.45 -11.73
N ASP A 116 -12.41 10.78 -12.45
CA ASP A 116 -12.41 10.84 -13.91
C ASP A 116 -12.76 9.47 -14.52
N GLU A 117 -13.50 9.47 -15.63
CA GLU A 117 -13.87 8.26 -16.36
C GLU A 117 -12.81 7.96 -17.42
N LEU A 118 -12.26 6.73 -17.40
CA LEU A 118 -11.20 6.32 -18.31
C LEU A 118 -11.65 5.23 -19.29
N GLU A 119 -10.96 5.16 -20.44
CA GLU A 119 -10.99 4.03 -21.37
C GLU A 119 -9.54 3.56 -21.60
N VAL A 120 -9.23 2.29 -21.31
CA VAL A 120 -7.86 1.75 -21.36
C VAL A 120 -7.79 0.51 -22.23
N ASP A 121 -6.89 0.48 -23.22
CA ASP A 121 -6.59 -0.71 -24.04
C ASP A 121 -5.14 -1.17 -23.83
N LEU A 122 -4.97 -2.32 -23.16
CA LEU A 122 -3.68 -2.94 -22.88
C LEU A 122 -2.90 -3.38 -24.13
N ALA A 123 -3.58 -3.68 -25.23
CA ALA A 123 -2.96 -4.16 -26.47
C ALA A 123 -2.42 -3.00 -27.32
N ALA A 124 -3.09 -1.85 -27.29
CA ALA A 124 -2.61 -0.61 -27.92
C ALA A 124 -1.69 0.22 -27.00
N GLY A 125 -1.74 0.00 -25.68
CA GLY A 125 -1.11 0.88 -24.69
C GLY A 125 -1.86 2.19 -24.47
N THR A 126 -3.05 2.35 -25.05
CA THR A 126 -3.82 3.60 -25.02
C THR A 126 -4.54 3.78 -23.69
N ILE A 127 -4.44 4.99 -23.11
CA ILE A 127 -5.20 5.44 -21.94
C ILE A 127 -5.92 6.73 -22.35
N LYS A 128 -7.25 6.73 -22.37
CA LYS A 128 -8.07 7.93 -22.61
C LYS A 128 -8.74 8.36 -21.32
N ASN A 129 -8.68 9.64 -21.02
CA ASN A 129 -9.51 10.30 -20.03
C ASN A 129 -10.73 10.89 -20.76
N LEU A 130 -11.88 10.24 -20.58
CA LEU A 130 -13.15 10.59 -21.24
C LEU A 130 -13.73 11.88 -20.66
N THR A 131 -13.59 12.11 -19.35
CA THR A 131 -14.05 13.32 -18.66
C THR A 131 -13.31 14.57 -19.14
N ARG A 132 -12.00 14.45 -19.42
CA ARG A 132 -11.14 15.59 -19.79
C ARG A 132 -10.77 15.65 -21.28
N GLY A 133 -11.22 14.68 -22.09
CA GLY A 133 -10.95 14.61 -23.53
C GLY A 133 -9.47 14.47 -23.91
N LYS A 134 -8.66 13.82 -23.06
CA LYS A 134 -7.21 13.61 -23.27
C LYS A 134 -6.87 12.16 -23.55
N GLU A 135 -5.87 11.91 -24.38
CA GLU A 135 -5.35 10.57 -24.69
C GLU A 135 -3.84 10.50 -24.46
N PHE A 136 -3.39 9.37 -23.92
CA PHE A 136 -2.00 9.07 -23.57
C PHE A 136 -1.63 7.68 -24.08
N VAL A 137 -0.34 7.49 -24.34
CA VAL A 137 0.21 6.19 -24.77
C VAL A 137 1.21 5.71 -23.72
N ALA A 138 0.90 4.58 -23.11
CA ALA A 138 1.81 3.77 -22.29
C ALA A 138 2.53 2.74 -23.16
N GLN A 139 3.50 2.01 -22.59
CA GLN A 139 4.06 0.84 -23.26
C GLN A 139 2.98 -0.25 -23.43
N PRO A 140 2.70 -0.73 -24.66
CA PRO A 140 1.70 -1.77 -24.89
C PRO A 140 2.07 -3.08 -24.16
N THR A 141 1.08 -3.73 -23.56
CA THR A 141 1.30 -5.03 -22.90
C THR A 141 1.50 -6.11 -23.97
N PRO A 142 2.65 -6.82 -23.99
CA PRO A 142 2.92 -7.86 -24.99
C PRO A 142 1.89 -8.98 -24.98
N GLU A 143 1.62 -9.60 -26.13
CA GLU A 143 0.60 -10.65 -26.29
C GLU A 143 0.73 -11.77 -25.25
N PHE A 144 1.94 -12.26 -25.01
CA PHE A 144 2.20 -13.28 -23.98
C PHE A 144 1.77 -12.83 -22.57
N MET A 145 2.01 -11.58 -22.21
CA MET A 145 1.61 -11.01 -20.91
C MET A 145 0.08 -10.77 -20.85
N ARG A 146 -0.55 -10.44 -21.99
CA ARG A 146 -2.02 -10.36 -22.07
C ARG A 146 -2.68 -11.73 -21.94
N GLN A 147 -2.11 -12.79 -22.52
CA GLN A 147 -2.58 -14.16 -22.31
C GLN A 147 -2.38 -14.63 -20.86
N LEU A 148 -1.24 -14.29 -20.23
CA LEU A 148 -0.98 -14.56 -18.82
C LEU A 148 -2.05 -13.94 -17.90
N ILE A 149 -2.44 -12.70 -18.17
CA ILE A 149 -3.53 -12.00 -17.48
C ILE A 149 -4.88 -12.67 -17.75
N ALA A 150 -5.19 -12.96 -19.03
CA ALA A 150 -6.47 -13.53 -19.45
C ALA A 150 -6.71 -14.94 -18.87
N ASP A 151 -5.66 -15.74 -18.74
CA ASP A 151 -5.70 -17.06 -18.08
C ASP A 151 -5.89 -16.94 -16.55
N GLY A 152 -5.81 -15.72 -15.98
CA GLY A 152 -6.04 -15.45 -14.56
C GLY A 152 -4.77 -15.24 -13.73
N GLY A 153 -3.59 -15.28 -14.34
CA GLY A 153 -2.28 -15.19 -13.68
C GLY A 153 -1.38 -16.40 -13.99
N LEU A 154 -0.15 -16.39 -13.46
CA LEU A 154 0.88 -17.38 -13.80
C LEU A 154 0.50 -18.81 -13.44
N MET A 155 -0.10 -19.04 -12.27
CA MET A 155 -0.46 -20.39 -11.84
C MET A 155 -1.53 -21.02 -12.73
N GLU A 156 -2.56 -20.26 -13.10
CA GLU A 156 -3.63 -20.73 -13.97
C GLU A 156 -3.16 -20.88 -15.43
N HIS A 157 -2.34 -19.95 -15.93
CA HIS A 157 -1.68 -20.08 -17.23
C HIS A 157 -0.82 -21.34 -17.34
N VAL A 158 -0.03 -21.68 -16.30
CA VAL A 158 0.78 -22.89 -16.26
C VAL A 158 -0.10 -24.15 -16.17
N LYS A 159 -1.16 -24.15 -15.36
CA LYS A 159 -2.14 -25.26 -15.32
C LYS A 159 -2.78 -25.48 -16.69
N ALA A 160 -3.23 -24.43 -17.36
CA ALA A 160 -3.82 -24.51 -18.70
C ALA A 160 -2.83 -25.06 -19.73
N ARG A 161 -1.56 -24.65 -19.68
CA ARG A 161 -0.48 -25.19 -20.52
C ARG A 161 -0.17 -26.66 -20.25
N ILE A 162 -0.18 -27.10 -19.00
CA ILE A 162 -0.03 -28.52 -18.65
C ILE A 162 -1.22 -29.32 -19.16
N ALA A 163 -2.45 -28.82 -19.02
CA ALA A 163 -3.66 -29.46 -19.53
C ALA A 163 -3.69 -29.59 -21.06
N ARG A 164 -3.08 -28.64 -21.80
CA ARG A 164 -2.88 -28.73 -23.26
C ARG A 164 -1.70 -29.61 -23.68
N GLY A 165 -0.81 -29.98 -22.76
CA GLY A 165 0.43 -30.72 -23.05
C GLY A 165 1.63 -29.85 -23.46
N ASP A 166 1.49 -28.52 -23.45
CA ASP A 166 2.54 -27.54 -23.80
C ASP A 166 3.75 -27.59 -22.84
N VAL A 167 3.52 -28.07 -21.61
CA VAL A 167 4.50 -28.11 -20.51
C VAL A 167 4.33 -29.43 -19.76
N ARG A 168 5.44 -30.13 -19.48
CA ARG A 168 5.42 -31.30 -18.59
C ARG A 168 5.37 -30.83 -17.13
N PRO A 169 4.52 -31.41 -16.27
CA PRO A 169 4.52 -31.08 -14.86
C PRO A 169 5.88 -31.40 -14.22
N PRO A 170 6.30 -30.66 -13.19
CA PRO A 170 7.54 -30.98 -12.47
C PRO A 170 7.45 -32.39 -11.88
N ALA A 171 8.57 -33.12 -11.91
CA ALA A 171 8.64 -34.41 -11.24
C ALA A 171 8.36 -34.22 -9.74
N PRO A 172 7.59 -35.13 -9.09
CA PRO A 172 7.33 -35.03 -7.66
C PRO A 172 8.66 -35.03 -6.88
N PRO A 173 8.76 -34.26 -5.79
CA PRO A 173 9.96 -34.23 -4.98
C PRO A 173 10.30 -35.64 -4.49
N LYS A 174 11.58 -36.03 -4.61
CA LYS A 174 12.04 -37.32 -4.09
C LYS A 174 11.72 -37.38 -2.59
N LYS A 175 11.14 -38.49 -2.13
CA LYS A 175 10.91 -38.71 -0.70
C LYS A 175 12.25 -38.75 0.04
N VAL A 176 12.65 -37.63 0.63
CA VAL A 176 13.76 -37.56 1.58
C VAL A 176 13.25 -38.10 2.91
N LYS A 177 13.82 -39.22 3.39
CA LYS A 177 13.65 -39.59 4.79
C LYS A 177 14.44 -38.56 5.61
N ILE A 178 13.73 -37.70 6.34
CA ILE A 178 14.34 -36.94 7.42
C ILE A 178 14.64 -37.95 8.52
N VAL A 179 15.87 -38.45 8.54
CA VAL A 179 16.40 -39.14 9.71
C VAL A 179 16.69 -38.03 10.73
N ARG A 180 15.97 -38.06 11.85
CA ARG A 180 16.44 -37.40 13.06
C ARG A 180 17.25 -38.45 13.79
N ASP A 181 18.55 -38.23 13.90
CA ASP A 181 19.35 -38.94 14.88
C ASP A 181 18.91 -38.38 16.26
N GLU A 182 18.44 -39.25 17.16
CA GLU A 182 17.88 -38.84 18.46
C GLU A 182 18.94 -38.77 19.58
N ASP A 183 20.22 -38.81 19.20
CA ASP A 183 21.35 -38.90 20.14
C ASP A 183 22.15 -37.58 20.25
N ASP A 184 22.43 -37.22 21.50
CA ASP A 184 23.45 -36.27 21.98
C ASP A 184 23.26 -34.76 21.72
N ILE A 185 22.38 -34.14 22.53
CA ILE A 185 22.69 -32.85 23.17
C ILE A 185 22.84 -33.08 24.68
N GLU A 186 24.03 -33.51 25.11
CA GLU A 186 24.42 -33.40 26.52
C GLU A 186 24.62 -31.93 26.87
N VAL A 187 23.68 -31.36 27.63
CA VAL A 187 23.85 -30.03 28.23
C VAL A 187 24.58 -30.21 29.56
N GLU A 188 25.91 -30.03 29.58
CA GLU A 188 26.63 -29.97 30.85
C GLU A 188 26.06 -28.86 31.76
N PRO A 189 25.71 -29.15 33.03
CA PRO A 189 25.19 -28.14 33.93
C PRO A 189 26.31 -27.17 34.32
N THR A 190 26.25 -25.95 33.80
CA THR A 190 27.17 -24.88 34.19
C THR A 190 27.12 -24.64 35.70
N PRO A 191 28.26 -24.60 36.41
CA PRO A 191 28.25 -24.56 37.87
C PRO A 191 27.81 -23.18 38.40
N VAL A 192 26.60 -23.13 38.94
CA VAL A 192 26.11 -21.97 39.69
C VAL A 192 26.88 -21.85 41.00
N LYS A 193 27.69 -20.79 41.15
CA LYS A 193 28.42 -20.53 42.41
C LYS A 193 27.43 -20.27 43.56
N PRO A 194 27.54 -20.98 44.70
CA PRO A 194 26.67 -20.74 45.85
C PRO A 194 27.02 -19.41 46.53
N LYS A 195 26.02 -18.54 46.72
CA LYS A 195 26.09 -17.45 47.70
C LYS A 195 25.77 -18.00 49.10
N GLY A 196 26.80 -18.36 49.86
CA GLY A 196 26.71 -18.33 51.33
C GLY A 196 26.81 -16.87 51.82
N ALA A 197 26.32 -16.49 53.00
CA ALA A 197 25.60 -17.25 54.03
C ALA A 197 24.62 -16.32 54.80
N ARG A 198 23.73 -16.89 55.62
CA ARG A 198 22.82 -16.14 56.51
C ARG A 198 23.48 -15.78 57.84
N MET A 199 23.12 -14.63 58.42
CA MET A 199 22.68 -14.42 59.82
C MET A 199 21.79 -13.15 59.77
N ALA A 200 20.53 -13.12 60.22
CA ALA A 200 19.92 -13.39 61.54
C ALA A 200 19.91 -12.15 62.45
N GLU A 201 18.76 -11.96 63.13
CA GLU A 201 18.37 -10.86 64.06
C GLU A 201 17.98 -9.53 63.35
N ILE A 202 17.03 -8.68 63.84
CA ILE A 202 16.20 -8.74 65.07
C ILE A 202 14.82 -8.00 64.92
N GLU A 203 13.81 -8.42 65.71
CA GLU A 203 12.56 -7.78 66.22
C GLU A 203 11.55 -6.96 65.36
N SER A 204 10.30 -6.95 65.87
CA SER A 204 9.14 -6.24 65.33
C SER A 204 8.41 -5.44 66.42
N GLU A 205 8.55 -4.12 66.38
CA GLU A 205 7.75 -3.08 67.07
C GLU A 205 8.02 -1.78 66.28
N LYS A 206 7.21 -0.74 66.18
CA LYS A 206 5.80 -0.40 66.37
C LYS A 206 5.74 1.13 66.16
N ASP A 207 4.58 1.64 65.76
CA ASP A 207 4.08 3.01 66.05
C ASP A 207 4.71 4.28 65.40
N GLU A 208 3.81 5.25 65.21
CA GLU A 208 3.99 6.72 65.13
C GLU A 208 4.73 7.39 63.93
N GLY A 209 3.97 7.60 62.84
CA GLY A 209 3.44 8.93 62.50
C GLY A 209 4.33 10.04 61.89
N VAL A 210 3.69 11.22 61.74
CA VAL A 210 4.24 12.54 61.33
C VAL A 210 4.36 12.87 59.83
N SER A 211 3.35 13.61 59.36
CA SER A 211 3.40 14.82 58.51
C SER A 211 3.80 14.78 57.01
N ALA A 212 2.92 15.41 56.23
CA ALA A 212 3.13 15.97 54.88
C ALA A 212 3.88 17.34 54.98
N PRO A 213 3.83 18.31 54.01
CA PRO A 213 3.24 18.33 52.66
C PRO A 213 4.03 19.11 51.56
N TRP A 214 4.17 18.54 50.35
CA TRP A 214 4.36 19.28 49.08
C TRP A 214 3.88 18.36 47.93
N GLY A 215 3.13 18.78 46.91
CA GLY A 215 2.54 20.07 46.58
C GLY A 215 2.13 20.02 45.11
N GLU A 216 0.82 19.97 44.83
CA GLU A 216 0.27 20.11 43.48
C GLU A 216 0.29 21.59 43.06
N ASP A 217 0.38 21.87 41.76
CA ASP A 217 -0.01 23.10 41.03
C ASP A 217 0.69 23.07 39.64
N GLU A 218 0.12 23.55 38.53
CA GLU A 218 -1.25 23.44 38.01
C GLU A 218 -1.17 23.56 36.45
N GLU A 219 -2.29 23.51 35.72
CA GLU A 219 -2.28 23.69 34.24
C GLU A 219 -1.89 25.12 33.81
N GLU A 220 -1.20 25.26 32.67
CA GLU A 220 -1.29 26.50 31.88
C GLU A 220 -1.45 26.20 30.38
N LYS A 221 -2.42 26.87 29.76
CA LYS A 221 -2.83 26.75 28.34
C LYS A 221 -2.70 28.12 27.63
N PRO A 222 -2.84 28.20 26.29
CA PRO A 222 -1.88 28.90 25.45
C PRO A 222 -2.08 30.43 25.34
N LYS A 223 -1.01 31.10 24.90
CA LYS A 223 -0.98 32.53 24.61
C LYS A 223 -1.34 32.82 23.14
N PRO A 224 -2.21 33.81 22.84
CA PRO A 224 -2.52 34.25 21.47
C PRO A 224 -1.37 35.06 20.82
N PRO A 225 -1.40 35.29 19.49
CA PRO A 225 -0.37 36.07 18.79
C PRO A 225 -0.37 37.55 19.21
N ALA A 226 0.73 38.24 18.89
CA ALA A 226 0.88 39.68 19.13
C ALA A 226 0.60 40.47 17.85
N ASP A 227 -0.33 41.41 17.96
CA ASP A 227 -0.61 42.42 16.94
C ASP A 227 0.41 43.57 17.00
N GLY A 228 0.53 44.30 15.90
CA GLY A 228 1.31 45.53 15.78
C GLY A 228 0.58 46.55 14.93
N GLU A 229 -0.01 47.54 15.60
CA GLU A 229 -0.54 48.83 15.10
C GLU A 229 0.65 49.74 14.68
N GLU A 230 0.55 50.83 13.90
CA GLU A 230 -0.47 51.45 13.02
C GLU A 230 0.27 52.50 12.12
N GLU A 231 -0.45 53.44 11.48
CA GLU A 231 -0.01 54.62 10.69
C GLU A 231 0.41 54.38 9.20
N ASP A 232 0.02 55.22 8.23
CA ASP A 232 -1.26 55.93 8.00
C ASP A 232 -1.30 56.44 6.53
N GLU A 233 -2.53 56.72 6.05
CA GLU A 233 -2.96 57.69 5.01
C GLU A 233 -2.02 58.07 3.82
N ASP A 234 -2.50 57.87 2.58
CA ASP A 234 -3.00 59.00 1.76
C ASP A 234 -3.68 58.56 0.45
N GLU A 235 -4.65 59.35 0.00
CA GLU A 235 -5.44 59.18 -1.23
C GLU A 235 -4.74 59.84 -2.43
N GLU A 236 -4.91 59.30 -3.65
CA GLU A 236 -5.32 60.15 -4.79
C GLU A 236 -5.87 59.32 -5.97
N GLU A 237 -7.04 59.74 -6.45
CA GLU A 237 -7.58 59.31 -7.75
C GLU A 237 -6.79 59.99 -8.89
N THR A 238 -6.71 59.37 -10.06
CA THR A 238 -6.90 60.11 -11.32
C THR A 238 -7.34 59.20 -12.46
N GLU A 239 -8.29 59.70 -13.23
CA GLU A 239 -8.86 59.06 -14.41
C GLU A 239 -7.93 59.14 -15.64
N GLY A 240 -8.25 58.33 -16.66
CA GLY A 240 -8.11 58.77 -18.06
C GLY A 240 -7.25 57.90 -18.97
N GLY A 241 -7.81 57.52 -20.13
CA GLY A 241 -7.01 56.98 -21.24
C GLY A 241 -7.73 56.03 -22.20
N GLU A 242 -8.59 56.56 -23.07
CA GLU A 242 -8.98 55.90 -24.33
C GLU A 242 -7.71 55.59 -25.17
N GLY A 243 -7.65 54.59 -26.06
CA GLY A 243 -8.66 53.67 -26.59
C GLY A 243 -8.01 52.77 -27.68
N PRO A 244 -8.78 51.96 -28.43
CA PRO A 244 -8.22 51.00 -29.38
C PRO A 244 -7.89 51.60 -30.76
N LYS A 245 -6.83 51.12 -31.40
CA LYS A 245 -6.57 51.33 -32.84
C LYS A 245 -5.98 50.09 -33.52
N ALA A 246 -6.68 49.68 -34.59
CA ALA A 246 -6.28 48.79 -35.69
C ALA A 246 -5.94 47.34 -35.33
#